data_AF-G0NVP2-F1
#
_entry.id   AF-G0NVP2-F1
#
_cell.length_a   1.000
_cell.length_b   1.000
_cell.length_c   1.000
_cell.angle_alpha   90.00
_cell.angle_beta   90.00
_cell.angle_gamma   90.00
#
_symmetry.space_group_name_H-M   'P 1'
#
loop_
_entity.id
_entity.type
_entity.pdbx_description
1 polymer ?
#
loop_
_entity_poly.entity_id
_entity_poly.type
_entity_poly.pdbx_seq_one_letter_code
_entity_poly.pdbx_strand_id
1 'polypeptide(L)'
;MIKQVLPSKKAPYKCKIWPNEDSIIIKDSWFGSYTGSSVDHILEVLSYPPTKVVVDGKDALMQAIEWVKTNQHCVKKISFFRSENLENMLDFVHSFIEFDVRLKFGCSLIITCTKEELRIERPGTPIWFFWRLKCRKIRFIDEDCPFAEIFMLYFAPSDIPESLMIEQVIFELMKERQEIWWAPILRYCKKCEEEWQHPIYGKVNECCKIYHEGRKFTFFGAHHDGKKLLVVDIEHNAPDTPVSGLVI
;
A
#
# COMPACT_ATOMS: atom_id res chain seq x y z
N MET A 1 9.75 -48.67 -13.22
CA MET A 1 8.79 -47.70 -12.66
C MET A 1 9.58 -46.47 -12.23
N ILE A 2 9.54 -45.40 -13.01
CA ILE A 2 10.17 -44.13 -12.63
C ILE A 2 9.16 -43.40 -11.75
N LYS A 3 9.45 -43.26 -10.44
CA LYS A 3 8.70 -42.33 -9.57
C LYS A 3 9.02 -40.92 -10.05
N GLN A 4 8.11 -40.29 -10.79
CA GLN A 4 8.15 -38.84 -10.99
C GLN A 4 7.89 -38.19 -9.64
N VAL A 5 8.96 -37.77 -8.98
CA VAL A 5 8.87 -36.79 -7.90
C VAL A 5 8.60 -35.46 -8.60
N LEU A 6 7.31 -35.13 -8.79
CA LEU A 6 6.92 -33.80 -9.25
C LEU A 6 7.47 -32.77 -8.26
N PRO A 7 8.14 -31.70 -8.72
CA PRO A 7 8.60 -30.66 -7.82
C PRO A 7 7.39 -30.01 -7.15
N SER A 8 7.43 -29.82 -5.84
CA SER A 8 6.40 -29.14 -5.05
C SER A 8 6.28 -27.63 -5.31
N LYS A 9 6.91 -27.13 -6.38
CA LYS A 9 6.96 -25.69 -6.69
C LYS A 9 5.82 -25.35 -7.63
N LYS A 10 4.74 -24.83 -7.06
CA LYS A 10 3.64 -24.24 -7.82
C LYS A 10 4.14 -23.04 -8.65
N ALA A 11 3.67 -22.93 -9.88
CA ALA A 11 4.08 -21.87 -10.80
C ALA A 11 3.56 -20.50 -10.32
N PRO A 12 4.34 -19.41 -10.45
CA PRO A 12 3.86 -18.09 -10.08
C PRO A 12 2.79 -17.59 -11.05
N TYR A 13 1.77 -16.90 -10.55
CA TYR A 13 0.68 -16.33 -11.36
C TYR A 13 0.76 -14.81 -11.45
N LYS A 14 0.40 -14.29 -12.63
CA LYS A 14 0.10 -12.89 -12.91
C LYS A 14 -1.39 -12.76 -13.20
N CYS A 15 -2.17 -12.25 -12.25
CA CYS A 15 -3.60 -12.04 -12.45
C CYS A 15 -3.86 -10.69 -13.14
N LYS A 16 -4.79 -10.65 -14.08
CA LYS A 16 -5.34 -9.46 -14.71
C LYS A 16 -6.86 -9.49 -14.58
N ILE A 17 -7.46 -8.37 -14.18
CA ILE A 17 -8.89 -8.29 -13.91
C ILE A 17 -9.51 -7.23 -14.83
N TRP A 18 -10.59 -7.60 -15.50
CA TRP A 18 -11.43 -6.75 -16.33
C TRP A 18 -12.88 -6.85 -15.84
N PRO A 19 -13.56 -5.73 -15.61
CA PRO A 19 -15.01 -5.77 -15.38
C PRO A 19 -15.74 -5.49 -16.71
N ASN A 20 -16.22 -6.54 -17.40
CA ASN A 20 -17.14 -6.47 -18.55
C ASN A 20 -18.45 -7.25 -18.28
N GLU A 21 -19.31 -7.44 -19.28
CA GLU A 21 -20.65 -8.00 -19.08
C GLU A 21 -20.67 -9.51 -18.81
N ASP A 22 -19.74 -10.28 -19.40
CA ASP A 22 -19.68 -11.75 -19.27
C ASP A 22 -18.56 -12.21 -18.34
N SER A 23 -18.89 -13.11 -17.39
CA SER A 23 -17.91 -13.61 -16.41
C SER A 23 -17.11 -14.81 -16.93
N ILE A 24 -15.81 -14.61 -17.18
CA ILE A 24 -14.92 -15.65 -17.73
C ILE A 24 -13.55 -15.58 -17.06
N ILE A 25 -13.08 -16.72 -16.54
CA ILE A 25 -11.68 -16.90 -16.13
C ILE A 25 -10.89 -17.55 -17.28
N ILE A 26 -9.94 -16.83 -17.85
CA ILE A 26 -9.04 -17.30 -18.91
C ILE A 26 -7.63 -17.45 -18.33
N LYS A 27 -7.00 -18.61 -18.54
CA LYS A 27 -5.61 -18.87 -18.16
C LYS A 27 -4.75 -18.91 -19.43
N ASP A 28 -3.83 -17.97 -19.55
CA ASP A 28 -2.87 -17.87 -20.66
C ASP A 28 -1.51 -18.44 -20.24
N SER A 29 -0.99 -19.33 -21.08
CA SER A 29 0.36 -19.87 -21.00
C SER A 29 1.06 -19.77 -22.37
N TRP A 30 2.34 -20.16 -22.43
CA TRP A 30 3.07 -20.24 -23.71
C TRP A 30 2.49 -21.31 -24.66
N PHE A 31 1.64 -22.21 -24.17
CA PHE A 31 1.03 -23.31 -24.93
C PHE A 31 -0.39 -23.00 -25.40
N GLY A 32 -0.89 -21.80 -25.10
CA GLY A 32 -2.23 -21.35 -25.48
C GLY A 32 -3.04 -20.80 -24.31
N SER A 33 -4.30 -20.49 -24.63
CA SER A 33 -5.29 -19.94 -23.72
C SER A 33 -6.35 -20.98 -23.40
N TYR A 34 -6.71 -21.10 -22.13
CA TYR A 34 -7.66 -22.10 -21.63
C TYR A 34 -8.77 -21.43 -20.82
N THR A 35 -9.98 -21.96 -20.91
CA THR A 35 -11.15 -21.52 -20.12
C THR A 35 -11.66 -22.68 -19.26
N GLY A 36 -12.15 -22.39 -18.05
CA GLY A 36 -12.78 -23.39 -17.16
C GLY A 36 -12.00 -23.76 -15.89
N SER A 37 -12.67 -24.46 -14.98
CA SER A 37 -12.18 -24.81 -13.63
C SER A 37 -11.20 -25.98 -13.58
N SER A 38 -11.15 -26.83 -14.61
CA SER A 38 -10.34 -28.07 -14.66
C SER A 38 -8.92 -27.91 -15.20
N VAL A 39 -8.44 -26.67 -15.35
CA VAL A 39 -7.12 -26.34 -15.96
C VAL A 39 -5.96 -26.46 -14.96
N ASP A 40 -6.23 -26.61 -13.66
CA ASP A 40 -5.19 -26.66 -12.62
C ASP A 40 -4.26 -27.87 -12.76
N HIS A 41 -4.78 -29.01 -13.25
CA HIS A 41 -3.97 -30.22 -13.49
C HIS A 41 -3.00 -30.12 -14.67
N ILE A 42 -3.28 -29.31 -15.70
CA ILE A 42 -2.41 -29.19 -16.89
C ILE A 42 -1.19 -28.31 -16.59
N LEU A 43 -1.37 -27.31 -15.73
CA LEU A 43 -0.34 -26.30 -15.42
C LEU A 43 0.61 -26.72 -14.29
N GLU A 44 0.16 -27.53 -13.33
CA GLU A 44 1.02 -28.06 -12.25
C GLU A 44 2.13 -28.99 -12.76
N VAL A 45 1.92 -29.72 -13.85
CA VAL A 45 2.85 -30.78 -14.31
C VAL A 45 4.18 -30.23 -14.84
N LEU A 46 4.24 -28.96 -15.23
CA LEU A 46 5.28 -28.52 -16.17
C LEU A 46 6.20 -27.39 -15.69
N SER A 47 6.16 -27.00 -14.40
CA SER A 47 7.10 -26.02 -13.80
C SER A 47 7.34 -24.78 -14.70
N TYR A 48 6.26 -24.27 -15.28
CA TYR A 48 6.32 -23.32 -16.40
C TYR A 48 6.44 -21.85 -15.97
N PRO A 49 6.82 -20.94 -16.91
CA PRO A 49 6.93 -19.50 -16.63
C PRO A 49 5.63 -18.90 -16.07
N PRO A 50 5.70 -17.66 -15.54
CA PRO A 50 4.56 -17.05 -14.86
C PRO A 50 3.29 -17.09 -15.70
N THR A 51 2.27 -17.80 -15.22
CA THR A 51 1.00 -17.97 -15.93
C THR A 51 0.16 -16.72 -15.77
N LYS A 52 -0.46 -16.23 -16.85
CA LYS A 52 -1.35 -15.07 -16.79
C LYS A 52 -2.78 -15.56 -16.60
N VAL A 53 -3.45 -15.12 -15.53
CA VAL A 53 -4.87 -15.40 -15.30
C VAL A 53 -5.64 -14.13 -15.56
N VAL A 54 -6.72 -14.24 -16.30
CA VAL A 54 -7.60 -13.17 -16.71
C VAL A 54 -8.95 -13.45 -16.10
N VAL A 55 -9.46 -12.55 -15.26
CA VAL A 55 -10.81 -12.62 -14.73
C VAL A 55 -11.60 -11.48 -15.37
N ASP A 56 -12.57 -11.82 -16.20
CA ASP A 56 -13.50 -10.87 -16.80
C ASP A 56 -14.91 -11.03 -16.21
N GLY A 57 -15.76 -10.00 -16.31
CA GLY A 57 -17.20 -10.04 -15.97
C GLY A 57 -17.71 -9.11 -14.88
N LYS A 58 -19.05 -9.11 -14.72
CA LYS A 58 -19.76 -8.28 -13.73
C LYS A 58 -19.34 -8.59 -12.29
N ASP A 59 -19.01 -9.85 -12.02
CA ASP A 59 -18.54 -10.32 -10.71
C ASP A 59 -17.02 -10.58 -10.68
N ALA A 60 -16.26 -10.03 -11.64
CA ALA A 60 -14.84 -10.29 -11.79
C ALA A 60 -14.04 -9.96 -10.53
N LEU A 61 -14.43 -8.93 -9.78
CA LEU A 61 -13.78 -8.54 -8.54
C LEU A 61 -13.87 -9.66 -7.49
N MET A 62 -15.09 -10.14 -7.23
CA MET A 62 -15.36 -11.19 -6.25
C MET A 62 -14.70 -12.51 -6.65
N GLN A 63 -14.83 -12.90 -7.92
CA GLN A 63 -14.20 -14.12 -8.44
C GLN A 63 -12.67 -14.05 -8.37
N ALA A 64 -12.08 -12.88 -8.67
CA ALA A 64 -10.65 -12.69 -8.54
C ALA A 64 -10.20 -12.77 -7.07
N ILE A 65 -10.97 -12.22 -6.12
CA ILE A 65 -10.69 -12.34 -4.69
C ILE A 65 -10.70 -13.81 -4.26
N GLU A 66 -11.73 -14.57 -4.59
CA GLU A 66 -11.83 -15.99 -4.24
C GLU A 66 -10.70 -16.82 -4.89
N TRP A 67 -10.42 -16.57 -6.17
CA TRP A 67 -9.37 -17.28 -6.89
C TRP A 67 -7.98 -16.98 -6.33
N VAL A 68 -7.68 -15.70 -6.04
CA VAL A 68 -6.39 -15.30 -5.44
C VAL A 68 -6.25 -15.85 -4.02
N LYS A 69 -7.29 -15.83 -3.19
CA LYS A 69 -7.25 -16.44 -1.85
C LYS A 69 -6.91 -17.93 -1.92
N THR A 70 -7.50 -18.65 -2.85
CA THR A 70 -7.22 -20.07 -3.09
C THR A 70 -5.78 -20.32 -3.56
N ASN A 71 -5.20 -19.37 -4.30
CA ASN A 71 -3.89 -19.48 -4.94
C ASN A 71 -2.81 -18.56 -4.32
N GLN A 72 -3.03 -18.08 -3.09
CA GLN A 72 -2.28 -16.98 -2.49
C GLN A 72 -0.75 -17.16 -2.48
N HIS A 73 -0.28 -18.38 -2.30
CA HIS A 73 1.15 -18.69 -2.22
C HIS A 73 1.87 -18.57 -3.57
N CYS A 74 1.11 -18.49 -4.66
CA CYS A 74 1.61 -18.52 -6.04
C CYS A 74 1.35 -17.19 -6.76
N VAL A 75 0.37 -16.41 -6.32
CA VAL A 75 0.06 -15.10 -6.93
C VAL A 75 1.10 -14.08 -6.49
N LYS A 76 1.85 -13.53 -7.45
CA LYS A 76 2.87 -12.50 -7.17
C LYS A 76 2.48 -11.11 -7.66
N LYS A 77 1.62 -11.04 -8.68
CA LYS A 77 1.19 -9.77 -9.26
C LYS A 77 -0.26 -9.84 -9.67
N ILE A 78 -0.98 -8.78 -9.35
CA ILE A 78 -2.36 -8.55 -9.78
C ILE A 78 -2.39 -7.20 -10.51
N SER A 79 -3.02 -7.16 -11.67
CA SER A 79 -3.16 -5.92 -12.45
C SER A 79 -4.62 -5.69 -12.78
N PHE A 80 -5.09 -4.50 -12.46
CA PHE A 80 -6.45 -4.06 -12.66
C PHE A 80 -6.47 -3.02 -13.79
N PHE A 81 -7.21 -3.29 -14.86
CA PHE A 81 -7.10 -2.53 -16.12
C PHE A 81 -8.14 -1.41 -16.29
N ARG A 82 -9.14 -1.29 -15.41
CA ARG A 82 -10.15 -0.21 -15.46
C ARG A 82 -10.02 0.73 -14.26
N SER A 83 -10.51 1.96 -14.39
CA SER A 83 -10.68 2.85 -13.25
C SER A 83 -11.92 2.42 -12.49
N GLU A 84 -11.75 1.66 -11.41
CA GLU A 84 -12.85 1.50 -10.45
C GLU A 84 -12.98 2.74 -9.57
N ASN A 85 -14.17 2.92 -9.00
CA ASN A 85 -14.39 3.91 -7.95
C ASN A 85 -13.49 3.58 -6.73
N LEU A 86 -13.15 4.61 -5.96
CA LEU A 86 -12.27 4.57 -4.80
C LEU A 86 -12.68 3.48 -3.78
N GLU A 87 -13.97 3.29 -3.55
CA GLU A 87 -14.50 2.29 -2.61
C GLU A 87 -14.08 0.86 -3.00
N ASN A 88 -14.23 0.49 -4.27
CA ASN A 88 -13.86 -0.84 -4.73
C ASN A 88 -12.33 -1.04 -4.64
N MET A 89 -11.54 0.02 -4.91
CA MET A 89 -10.09 -0.03 -4.73
C MET A 89 -9.72 -0.32 -3.27
N LEU A 90 -10.39 0.32 -2.31
CA LEU A 90 -10.17 0.08 -0.88
C LEU A 90 -10.52 -1.36 -0.50
N ASP A 91 -11.70 -1.85 -0.88
CA ASP A 91 -12.13 -3.22 -0.60
C ASP A 91 -11.18 -4.25 -1.21
N PHE A 92 -10.67 -3.95 -2.40
CA PHE A 92 -9.68 -4.78 -3.07
C PHE A 92 -8.34 -4.79 -2.33
N VAL A 93 -7.79 -3.62 -2.00
CA VAL A 93 -6.52 -3.54 -1.24
C VAL A 93 -6.66 -4.23 0.11
N HIS A 94 -7.77 -4.02 0.83
CA HIS A 94 -8.05 -4.70 2.09
C HIS A 94 -8.10 -6.21 1.95
N SER A 95 -8.67 -6.72 0.86
CA SER A 95 -8.72 -8.16 0.59
C SER A 95 -7.34 -8.78 0.40
N PHE A 96 -6.31 -7.97 0.10
CA PHE A 96 -4.97 -8.43 -0.20
C PHE A 96 -3.86 -7.84 0.70
N ILE A 97 -4.22 -7.09 1.73
CA ILE A 97 -3.25 -6.32 2.54
C ILE A 97 -2.23 -7.22 3.25
N GLU A 98 -2.66 -8.42 3.66
CA GLU A 98 -1.82 -9.41 4.33
C GLU A 98 -1.05 -10.33 3.35
N PHE A 99 -1.33 -10.18 2.05
CA PHE A 99 -0.76 -11.01 1.01
C PHE A 99 0.46 -10.28 0.43
N ASP A 100 1.60 -10.99 0.31
CA ASP A 100 2.82 -10.48 -0.33
C ASP A 100 2.61 -10.35 -1.86
N VAL A 101 1.79 -9.37 -2.25
CA VAL A 101 1.30 -9.20 -3.61
C VAL A 101 1.45 -7.76 -4.09
N ARG A 102 1.82 -7.63 -5.36
CA ARG A 102 1.88 -6.34 -6.05
C ARG A 102 0.61 -6.09 -6.85
N LEU A 103 -0.17 -5.10 -6.44
CA LEU A 103 -1.37 -4.62 -7.10
C LEU A 103 -0.98 -3.47 -8.05
N LYS A 104 -1.49 -3.48 -9.28
CA LYS A 104 -1.33 -2.38 -10.23
C LYS A 104 -2.71 -1.90 -10.67
N PHE A 105 -3.01 -0.62 -10.46
CA PHE A 105 -4.27 0.00 -10.89
C PHE A 105 -4.01 0.95 -12.06
N GLY A 106 -4.64 0.67 -13.20
CA GLY A 106 -4.45 1.47 -14.42
C GLY A 106 -2.98 1.51 -14.87
N CYS A 107 -2.52 2.69 -15.29
CA CYS A 107 -1.18 2.86 -15.86
C CYS A 107 -0.09 3.24 -14.84
N SER A 108 -0.46 3.92 -13.76
CA SER A 108 0.49 4.60 -12.86
C SER A 108 0.52 4.05 -11.45
N LEU A 109 -0.63 3.84 -10.80
CA LEU A 109 -0.71 3.49 -9.38
C LEU A 109 -0.30 2.04 -9.14
N ILE A 110 0.66 1.84 -8.25
CA ILE A 110 1.12 0.51 -7.84
C ILE A 110 1.11 0.44 -6.32
N ILE A 111 0.45 -0.58 -5.78
CA ILE A 111 0.39 -0.84 -4.34
C ILE A 111 1.01 -2.21 -4.10
N THR A 112 2.14 -2.24 -3.40
CA THR A 112 2.75 -3.48 -2.93
C THR A 112 2.29 -3.72 -1.50
N CYS A 113 1.55 -4.80 -1.30
CA CYS A 113 1.06 -5.20 0.01
C CYS A 113 2.07 -6.12 0.67
N THR A 114 2.43 -5.83 1.92
CA THR A 114 3.20 -6.73 2.79
C THR A 114 2.56 -6.74 4.16
N LYS A 115 2.87 -7.74 4.99
CA LYS A 115 2.29 -7.88 6.33
C LYS A 115 2.47 -6.64 7.22
N GLU A 116 3.55 -5.91 7.03
CA GLU A 116 3.91 -4.79 7.90
C GLU A 116 3.73 -3.43 7.22
N GLU A 117 3.93 -3.35 5.91
CA GLU A 117 4.00 -2.10 5.15
C GLU A 117 3.23 -2.17 3.83
N LEU A 118 2.42 -1.16 3.57
CA LEU A 118 1.91 -0.86 2.23
C LEU A 118 2.85 0.11 1.53
N ARG A 119 3.36 -0.28 0.36
CA ARG A 119 4.15 0.61 -0.50
C ARG A 119 3.28 1.11 -1.64
N ILE A 120 3.11 2.43 -1.73
CA ILE A 120 2.31 3.08 -2.76
C ILE A 120 3.25 3.86 -3.67
N GLU A 121 3.45 3.34 -4.87
CA GLU A 121 4.23 4.01 -5.92
C GLU A 121 3.29 4.83 -6.80
N ARG A 122 3.68 6.07 -7.10
CA ARG A 122 2.92 7.02 -7.94
C ARG A 122 1.47 7.19 -7.46
N PRO A 123 1.27 7.58 -6.18
CA PRO A 123 -0.06 7.72 -5.57
C PRO A 123 -1.02 8.63 -6.34
N GLY A 124 -0.51 9.67 -7.02
CA GLY A 124 -1.36 10.68 -7.64
C GLY A 124 -2.22 11.40 -6.59
N THR A 125 -3.49 11.65 -6.88
CA THR A 125 -4.50 12.12 -5.92
C THR A 125 -5.71 11.17 -5.98
N PRO A 126 -6.39 10.86 -4.85
CA PRO A 126 -6.48 11.66 -3.63
C PRO A 126 -5.71 11.14 -2.39
N ILE A 127 -5.33 12.05 -1.49
CA ILE A 127 -4.58 11.76 -0.26
C ILE A 127 -5.46 11.16 0.86
N TRP A 128 -6.76 11.47 0.91
CA TRP A 128 -7.58 11.06 2.07
C TRP A 128 -7.86 9.55 2.16
N PHE A 129 -7.80 8.80 1.06
CA PHE A 129 -8.27 7.42 1.07
C PHE A 129 -7.34 6.48 1.86
N PHE A 130 -6.05 6.80 1.95
CA PHE A 130 -5.11 5.90 2.59
C PHE A 130 -5.31 5.82 4.10
N TRP A 131 -5.93 6.82 4.72
CA TRP A 131 -6.32 6.75 6.14
C TRP A 131 -7.32 5.65 6.44
N ARG A 132 -8.06 5.18 5.41
CA ARG A 132 -9.01 4.08 5.53
C ARG A 132 -8.36 2.71 5.38
N LEU A 133 -7.06 2.65 5.07
CA LEU A 133 -6.34 1.39 4.86
C LEU A 133 -6.03 0.70 6.20
N LYS A 134 -6.39 -0.59 6.27
CA LYS A 134 -6.12 -1.45 7.43
C LYS A 134 -4.66 -1.94 7.49
N CYS A 135 -3.71 -1.03 7.65
CA CYS A 135 -2.28 -1.33 7.80
C CYS A 135 -1.63 -0.50 8.91
N ARG A 136 -0.46 -0.94 9.38
CA ARG A 136 0.32 -0.21 10.40
C ARG A 136 1.28 0.80 9.80
N LYS A 137 1.81 0.53 8.61
CA LYS A 137 2.81 1.39 7.97
C LYS A 137 2.48 1.62 6.50
N ILE A 138 2.58 2.87 6.07
CA ILE A 138 2.46 3.25 4.66
C ILE A 138 3.75 3.94 4.22
N ARG A 139 4.25 3.56 3.04
CA ARG A 139 5.37 4.24 2.39
C ARG A 139 4.96 4.69 1.00
N PHE A 140 5.02 6.00 0.77
CA PHE A 140 4.83 6.62 -0.53
C PHE A 140 6.16 6.76 -1.25
N ILE A 141 6.18 6.31 -2.50
CA ILE A 141 7.32 6.40 -3.40
C ILE A 141 6.86 7.18 -4.62
N ASP A 142 7.27 8.44 -4.71
CA ASP A 142 6.92 9.30 -5.83
C ASP A 142 8.17 9.98 -6.38
N GLU A 143 8.59 9.53 -7.56
CA GLU A 143 9.76 10.07 -8.25
C GLU A 143 9.40 11.26 -9.13
N ASP A 144 8.11 11.44 -9.46
CA ASP A 144 7.64 12.35 -10.51
C ASP A 144 6.76 13.48 -9.96
N CYS A 145 6.21 13.33 -8.76
CA CYS A 145 5.32 14.30 -8.12
C CYS A 145 5.78 14.60 -6.69
N PRO A 146 5.73 15.87 -6.22
CA PRO A 146 6.08 16.22 -4.85
C PRO A 146 4.96 15.82 -3.87
N PHE A 147 4.61 14.54 -3.81
CA PHE A 147 3.47 14.04 -3.05
C PHE A 147 3.56 14.38 -1.56
N ALA A 148 4.77 14.39 -0.98
CA ALA A 148 5.01 14.85 0.38
C ALA A 148 4.55 16.30 0.60
N GLU A 149 4.82 17.21 -0.33
CA GLU A 149 4.41 18.62 -0.23
C GLU A 149 2.89 18.76 -0.36
N ILE A 150 2.29 18.03 -1.30
CA ILE A 150 0.83 18.02 -1.48
C ILE A 150 0.16 17.48 -0.21
N PHE A 151 0.69 16.39 0.35
CA PHE A 151 0.22 15.86 1.64
C PHE A 151 0.27 16.92 2.74
N MET A 152 1.41 17.60 2.92
CA MET A 152 1.58 18.63 3.94
C MET A 152 0.61 19.81 3.76
N LEU A 153 0.29 20.19 2.51
CA LEU A 153 -0.66 21.26 2.20
C LEU A 153 -2.10 20.94 2.60
N TYR A 154 -2.51 19.69 2.42
CA TYR A 154 -3.88 19.24 2.68
C TYR A 154 -4.03 18.46 3.99
N PHE A 155 -2.95 18.31 4.76
CA PHE A 155 -3.00 17.60 6.02
C PHE A 155 -3.89 18.36 7.01
N ALA A 156 -4.92 17.69 7.49
CA ALA A 156 -5.71 18.10 8.63
C ALA A 156 -5.87 16.89 9.59
N PRO A 157 -5.48 17.02 10.87
CA PRO A 157 -5.66 15.94 11.85
C PRO A 157 -7.11 15.45 11.96
N SER A 158 -8.08 16.35 11.73
CA SER A 158 -9.52 16.07 11.74
C SER A 158 -9.99 15.13 10.62
N ASP A 159 -9.21 14.98 9.54
CA ASP A 159 -9.56 14.10 8.43
C ASP A 159 -9.21 12.63 8.72
N ILE A 160 -8.57 12.37 9.86
CA ILE A 160 -8.04 11.07 10.23
C ILE A 160 -9.04 10.37 11.14
N PRO A 161 -9.64 9.25 10.73
CA PRO A 161 -10.66 8.56 11.51
C PRO A 161 -10.07 8.07 12.85
N GLU A 162 -10.89 8.03 13.90
CA GLU A 162 -10.48 7.51 15.22
C GLU A 162 -10.04 6.04 15.16
N SER A 163 -10.64 5.26 14.26
CA SER A 163 -10.33 3.84 14.06
C SER A 163 -9.03 3.59 13.26
N LEU A 164 -8.16 4.58 13.14
CA LEU A 164 -6.92 4.48 12.38
C LEU A 164 -6.00 3.41 12.99
N MET A 165 -5.48 2.52 12.15
CA MET A 165 -4.46 1.53 12.57
C MET A 165 -3.04 1.90 12.13
N ILE A 166 -2.91 2.97 11.33
CA ILE A 166 -1.64 3.44 10.81
C ILE A 166 -0.86 4.10 11.94
N GLU A 167 0.35 3.61 12.16
CA GLU A 167 1.31 4.09 13.15
C GLU A 167 2.41 4.93 12.50
N GLN A 168 2.68 4.71 11.21
CA GLN A 168 3.74 5.42 10.51
C GLN A 168 3.40 5.64 9.03
N VAL A 169 3.60 6.88 8.57
CA VAL A 169 3.55 7.25 7.16
C VAL A 169 4.90 7.80 6.74
N ILE A 170 5.47 7.23 5.67
CA ILE A 170 6.77 7.61 5.13
C ILE A 170 6.58 8.15 3.72
N PHE A 171 7.21 9.27 3.42
CA PHE A 171 7.32 9.80 2.08
C PHE A 171 8.79 9.81 1.66
N GLU A 172 9.12 9.09 0.58
CA GLU A 172 10.41 9.25 -0.07
C GLU A 172 10.43 10.58 -0.83
N LEU A 173 11.37 11.47 -0.50
CA LEU A 173 11.47 12.77 -1.14
C LEU A 173 12.14 12.64 -2.51
N MET A 174 11.67 13.45 -3.47
CA MET A 174 12.25 13.52 -4.81
C MET A 174 13.73 13.90 -4.73
N LYS A 175 14.56 13.32 -5.59
CA LYS A 175 16.02 13.59 -5.60
C LYS A 175 16.36 15.07 -5.81
N GLU A 176 15.53 15.79 -6.56
CA GLU A 176 15.69 17.22 -6.85
C GLU A 176 15.13 18.11 -5.73
N ARG A 177 14.24 17.59 -4.88
CA ARG A 177 13.61 18.32 -3.77
C ARG A 177 13.86 17.59 -2.46
N GLN A 178 15.06 17.83 -1.97
CA GLN A 178 15.60 17.18 -0.79
C GLN A 178 15.37 17.97 0.51
N GLU A 179 14.56 19.02 0.45
CA GLU A 179 14.19 19.84 1.58
C GLU A 179 12.71 19.66 1.89
N ILE A 180 12.38 19.57 3.17
CA ILE A 180 10.99 19.45 3.62
C ILE A 180 10.42 20.86 3.73
N TRP A 181 9.35 21.13 2.98
CA TRP A 181 8.63 22.38 3.10
C TRP A 181 7.72 22.37 4.33
N TRP A 182 8.24 22.89 5.45
CA TRP A 182 7.55 22.87 6.74
C TRP A 182 6.38 23.86 6.87
N ALA A 183 6.36 24.92 6.07
CA ALA A 183 5.43 26.05 6.25
C ALA A 183 3.94 25.66 6.33
N PRO A 184 3.42 24.69 5.55
CA PRO A 184 2.03 24.27 5.66
C PRO A 184 1.68 23.67 7.03
N ILE A 185 2.56 22.85 7.61
CA ILE A 185 2.32 22.17 8.88
C ILE A 185 2.54 23.07 10.09
N LEU A 186 3.40 24.08 9.99
CA LEU A 186 3.63 25.06 11.06
C LEU A 186 2.39 25.90 11.41
N ARG A 187 1.30 25.76 10.66
CA ARG A 187 -0.03 26.29 11.02
C ARG A 187 -0.67 25.54 12.18
N TYR A 188 -0.28 24.29 12.42
CA TYR A 188 -0.86 23.40 13.44
C TYR A 188 0.08 23.13 14.61
N CYS A 189 1.37 23.47 14.49
CA CYS A 189 2.39 23.21 15.51
C CYS A 189 3.51 24.23 15.43
N LYS A 190 4.33 24.28 16.49
CA LYS A 190 5.65 24.92 16.43
C LYS A 190 6.71 23.86 16.12
N LYS A 191 7.75 24.27 15.39
CA LYS A 191 8.94 23.43 15.20
C LYS A 191 9.61 23.22 16.56
N CYS A 192 9.85 21.97 16.92
CA CYS A 192 10.60 21.58 18.10
C CYS A 192 12.04 21.28 17.67
N GLU A 193 12.98 22.07 18.20
CA GLU A 193 14.43 21.86 18.08
C GLU A 193 14.93 21.02 19.27
N GLU A 194 14.22 19.95 19.59
CA GLU A 194 14.65 18.99 20.61
C GLU A 194 15.40 17.85 19.94
N GLU A 195 16.61 17.56 20.42
CA GLU A 195 17.32 16.34 20.01
C GLU A 195 16.56 15.12 20.53
N TRP A 196 15.92 14.41 19.61
CA TRP A 196 15.15 13.20 19.90
C TRP A 196 15.82 11.98 19.29
N GLN A 197 15.99 10.91 20.08
CA GLN A 197 16.51 9.65 19.60
C GLN A 197 15.36 8.74 19.16
N HIS A 198 15.13 8.65 17.85
CA HIS A 198 14.15 7.75 17.25
C HIS A 198 14.72 6.32 17.17
N PRO A 199 13.95 5.26 17.52
CA PRO A 199 14.43 3.87 17.54
C PRO A 199 14.93 3.34 16.18
N ILE A 200 14.26 3.72 15.08
CA ILE A 200 14.62 3.33 13.70
C ILE A 200 15.59 4.32 13.04
N TYR A 201 15.30 5.62 13.08
CA TYR A 201 16.04 6.64 12.32
C TYR A 201 17.20 7.29 13.08
N GLY A 202 17.39 6.95 14.34
CA GLY A 202 18.44 7.52 15.16
C GLY A 202 18.15 8.97 15.55
N LYS A 203 19.17 9.83 15.51
CA LYS A 203 19.06 11.20 16.00
C LYS A 203 18.22 12.07 15.06
N VAL A 204 17.16 12.66 15.60
CA VAL A 204 16.27 13.62 14.94
C VAL A 204 16.48 14.98 15.61
N ASN A 205 16.94 15.95 14.82
CA ASN A 205 17.24 17.31 15.33
C ASN A 205 16.07 18.28 15.16
N GLU A 206 15.15 17.97 14.24
CA GLU A 206 14.04 18.83 13.90
C GLU A 206 12.78 18.00 13.75
N CYS A 207 11.75 18.34 14.52
CA CYS A 207 10.44 17.75 14.37
C CYS A 207 9.32 18.77 14.60
N CYS A 208 8.12 18.43 14.18
CA CYS A 208 6.89 19.09 14.58
C CYS A 208 5.99 18.06 15.26
N LYS A 209 5.41 18.42 16.41
CA LYS A 209 4.49 17.57 17.16
C LYS A 209 3.10 18.21 17.14
N ILE A 210 2.08 17.45 16.77
CA ILE A 210 0.67 17.86 16.81
C ILE A 210 -0.07 16.89 17.73
N TYR A 211 -0.86 17.42 18.67
CA TYR A 211 -1.73 16.64 19.54
C TYR A 211 -3.18 16.87 19.13
N HIS A 212 -3.91 15.80 18.83
CA HIS A 212 -5.31 15.88 18.41
C HIS A 212 -6.07 14.62 18.80
N GLU A 213 -7.18 14.77 19.52
CA GLU A 213 -8.10 13.67 19.86
C GLU A 213 -7.40 12.41 20.41
N GLY A 214 -6.57 12.59 21.44
CA GLY A 214 -5.83 11.47 22.05
C GLY A 214 -4.69 10.89 21.21
N ARG A 215 -4.39 11.49 20.05
CA ARG A 215 -3.28 11.10 19.17
C ARG A 215 -2.18 12.15 19.17
N LYS A 216 -0.95 11.69 18.97
CA LYS A 216 0.22 12.55 18.78
C LYS A 216 0.84 12.21 17.42
N PHE A 217 0.90 13.21 16.55
CA PHE A 217 1.54 13.15 15.25
C PHE A 217 2.91 13.81 15.34
N THR A 218 3.97 13.08 15.01
CA THR A 218 5.35 13.60 14.99
C THR A 218 5.88 13.59 13.56
N PHE A 219 6.06 14.78 12.99
CA PHE A 219 6.61 14.99 11.66
C PHE A 219 8.11 15.27 11.78
N PHE A 220 8.94 14.55 11.03
CA PHE A 220 10.38 14.78 11.04
C PHE A 220 11.03 14.36 9.72
N GLY A 221 12.20 14.94 9.43
CA GLY A 221 13.06 14.51 8.34
C GLY A 221 14.01 13.41 8.77
N ALA A 222 14.22 12.42 7.90
CA ALA A 222 15.17 11.33 8.14
C ALA A 222 15.98 11.00 6.89
N HIS A 223 17.15 10.40 7.11
CA HIS A 223 17.94 9.75 6.05
C HIS A 223 18.01 8.26 6.34
N HIS A 224 17.61 7.44 5.37
CA HIS A 224 17.63 6.00 5.51
C HIS A 224 17.86 5.36 4.13
N ASP A 225 18.75 4.36 4.07
CA ASP A 225 19.11 3.66 2.82
C ASP A 225 19.49 4.58 1.66
N GLY A 226 20.20 5.68 1.95
CA GLY A 226 20.61 6.66 0.94
C GLY A 226 19.49 7.55 0.41
N LYS A 227 18.29 7.49 1.01
CA LYS A 227 17.13 8.31 0.65
C LYS A 227 16.82 9.32 1.75
N LYS A 228 16.36 10.50 1.35
CA LYS A 228 15.75 11.48 2.24
C LYS A 228 14.25 11.22 2.36
N LEU A 229 13.76 11.27 3.59
CA LEU A 229 12.40 10.92 3.95
C LEU A 229 11.75 12.06 4.73
N LEU A 230 10.46 12.29 4.49
CA LEU A 230 9.55 12.87 5.48
C LEU A 230 8.84 11.71 6.18
N VAL A 231 8.87 11.68 7.50
CA VAL A 231 8.23 10.65 8.31
C VAL A 231 7.17 11.29 9.21
N VAL A 232 6.02 10.63 9.30
CA VAL A 232 4.93 10.96 10.22
C VAL A 232 4.73 9.75 11.13
N ASP A 233 5.13 9.87 12.38
CA ASP A 233 4.82 8.88 13.41
C ASP A 233 3.53 9.25 14.13
N ILE A 234 2.70 8.25 14.38
CA ILE A 234 1.37 8.39 14.98
C ILE A 234 1.34 7.54 16.25
N GLU A 235 1.37 8.21 17.39
CA GLU A 235 1.23 7.60 18.71
C GLU A 235 -0.22 7.74 19.18
N HIS A 236 -0.83 6.64 19.62
CA HIS A 236 -2.13 6.63 20.26
C HIS A 236 -1.92 6.73 21.78
N ASN A 237 -2.34 7.82 22.40
CA ASN A 237 -2.26 7.96 23.84
C ASN A 237 -3.31 7.05 24.48
N ALA A 238 -2.93 6.33 25.53
CA ALA A 238 -3.90 5.64 26.37
C ALA A 238 -4.89 6.67 26.96
N PRO A 239 -6.18 6.32 27.11
CA PRO A 239 -7.23 7.23 27.57
C PRO A 239 -6.98 7.88 28.94
N ASP A 240 -5.97 7.44 29.70
CA ASP A 240 -5.69 7.88 31.07
C ASP A 240 -4.54 8.89 31.20
N THR A 241 -4.01 9.43 30.10
CA THR A 241 -2.99 10.48 30.19
C THR A 241 -3.68 11.86 30.18
N PRO A 242 -3.67 12.62 31.29
CA PRO A 242 -4.24 13.96 31.28
C PRO A 242 -3.49 14.82 30.28
N VAL A 243 -4.20 15.33 29.27
CA VAL A 243 -3.69 16.30 28.31
C VAL A 243 -3.55 17.63 29.05
N SER A 244 -2.40 17.85 29.68
CA SER A 244 -2.03 19.17 30.15
C SER A 244 -1.68 20.04 28.95
N GLY A 245 -2.61 20.90 28.55
CA GLY A 245 -2.33 22.06 27.69
C GLY A 245 -2.86 21.96 26.27
N LEU A 246 -4.14 22.31 26.09
CA LEU A 246 -4.58 22.97 24.87
C LEU A 246 -3.85 24.32 24.80
N VAL A 247 -3.05 24.55 23.76
CA VAL A 247 -2.74 25.90 23.28
C VAL A 247 -3.22 25.92 21.83
N ILE A 248 -4.35 26.61 21.62
CA ILE A 248 -4.88 26.98 20.31
C ILE A 248 -3.92 27.98 19.67
#